data_AF-A0A2D7CTU1-F1
#
_entry.id   AF-A0A2D7CTU1-F1
#
_cell.length_a   1.000
_cell.length_b   1.000
_cell.length_c   1.000
_cell.angle_alpha   90.00
_cell.angle_beta   90.00
_cell.angle_gamma   90.00
#
_symmetry.space_group_name_H-M   'P 1'
#
loop_
_entity.id
_entity.type
_entity.pdbx_description
1 polymer ?
#
loop_
_entity_poly.entity_id
_entity_poly.type
_entity_poly.pdbx_seq_one_letter_code
_entity_poly.pdbx_strand_id
1 'polypeptide(L)'
;MDLLEIGAIAQVLGAVAILLSLIFVIIELRKNLKQNNIGNSLVRAIEREKFNYMQMEESMAKLIARAKSSYKNLESHEKVQFDAFVLQKISIQVRGYRFAEESAFKFGTSRLRDRVKINTSEFFASTGVRECYDSLLERNLIDDQPLLCEIVDDLT
;
A
#
# COMPACT_ATOMS: atom_id res chain seq x y z
N MET A 1 -12.59 -26.69 56.18
CA MET A 1 -11.96 -25.81 55.19
C MET A 1 -12.16 -24.40 55.68
N ASP A 2 -11.08 -23.71 56.01
CA ASP A 2 -11.15 -22.38 56.62
C ASP A 2 -11.49 -21.32 55.56
N LEU A 3 -12.08 -20.20 55.97
CA LEU A 3 -12.50 -19.12 55.07
C LEU A 3 -11.31 -18.56 54.27
N LEU A 4 -10.12 -18.59 54.87
CA LEU A 4 -8.83 -18.23 54.28
C LEU A 4 -8.42 -19.19 53.14
N GLU A 5 -8.64 -20.50 53.30
CA GLU A 5 -8.33 -21.50 52.27
C GLU A 5 -9.24 -21.34 51.05
N ILE A 6 -10.53 -21.07 51.28
CA ILE A 6 -11.50 -20.78 50.22
C ILE A 6 -11.12 -19.52 49.45
N GLY A 7 -10.71 -18.45 50.17
CA GLY A 7 -10.26 -17.20 49.56
C GLY A 7 -9.01 -17.36 48.70
N ALA A 8 -8.04 -18.16 49.16
CA ALA A 8 -6.83 -18.46 48.41
C ALA A 8 -7.14 -19.26 47.12
N ILE A 9 -8.00 -20.28 47.20
CA ILE A 9 -8.43 -21.05 46.02
C ILE A 9 -9.15 -20.16 45.00
N ALA A 10 -10.03 -19.27 45.46
CA ALA A 10 -10.74 -18.34 44.58
C ALA A 10 -9.79 -17.37 43.86
N GLN A 11 -8.76 -16.86 44.54
CA GLN A 11 -7.74 -16.00 43.91
C GLN A 11 -6.94 -16.74 42.84
N VAL A 12 -6.53 -17.99 43.10
CA VAL A 12 -5.81 -18.80 42.12
C VAL A 12 -6.68 -19.06 40.89
N LEU A 13 -7.96 -19.41 41.08
CA LEU A 13 -8.90 -19.60 39.97
C LEU A 13 -9.11 -18.31 39.17
N GLY A 14 -9.24 -17.16 39.83
CA GLY A 14 -9.33 -15.87 39.17
C GLY A 14 -8.09 -15.54 38.34
N ALA A 15 -6.90 -15.77 38.89
CA ALA A 15 -5.64 -15.57 38.17
C ALA A 15 -5.53 -16.47 36.93
N VAL A 16 -5.91 -17.75 37.05
CA VAL A 16 -5.95 -18.70 35.92
C VAL A 16 -6.94 -18.23 34.86
N ALA A 17 -8.13 -17.77 35.24
CA ALA A 17 -9.14 -17.26 34.30
C ALA A 17 -8.65 -16.03 33.53
N ILE A 18 -7.96 -15.10 34.20
CA ILE A 18 -7.34 -13.93 33.55
C ILE A 18 -6.27 -14.39 32.56
N LEU A 19 -5.41 -15.33 32.95
CA LEU A 19 -4.34 -15.84 32.10
C LEU A 19 -4.88 -16.53 30.84
N LEU A 20 -5.91 -17.38 30.99
CA LEU A 20 -6.58 -18.02 29.85
C LEU A 20 -7.26 -17.00 28.93
N SER A 21 -7.87 -15.96 29.50
CA SER A 21 -8.50 -14.88 28.73
C SER A 21 -7.46 -14.11 27.90
N LEU A 22 -6.29 -13.81 28.49
CA LEU A 22 -5.20 -13.15 27.77
C LEU A 22 -4.65 -14.02 26.63
N ILE A 23 -4.48 -15.33 26.86
CA ILE A 23 -4.06 -16.27 25.81
C ILE A 23 -5.07 -16.26 24.66
N PHE A 24 -6.36 -16.31 24.98
CA PHE A 24 -7.42 -16.29 23.98
C PHE A 24 -7.41 -14.99 23.15
N VAL A 25 -7.30 -13.83 23.81
CA VAL A 25 -7.18 -12.53 23.12
C VAL A 25 -5.97 -12.51 22.17
N ILE A 26 -4.82 -13.04 22.59
CA ILE A 26 -3.63 -13.12 21.72
C ILE A 26 -3.91 -14.01 20.49
N ILE A 27 -4.61 -15.13 20.66
CA ILE A 27 -4.96 -16.04 19.56
C ILE A 27 -5.90 -15.35 18.58
N GLU A 28 -6.95 -14.68 19.07
CA GLU A 28 -7.90 -13.97 18.21
C GLU A 28 -7.26 -12.80 17.47
N LEU A 29 -6.41 -12.01 18.16
CA LEU A 29 -5.64 -10.96 17.52
C LEU A 29 -4.78 -11.51 16.38
N ARG A 30 -4.08 -12.63 16.60
CA ARG A 30 -3.28 -13.27 15.53
C ARG A 30 -4.13 -13.72 14.35
N LYS A 31 -5.32 -14.28 14.60
CA LYS A 31 -6.26 -14.70 13.54
C LYS A 31 -6.78 -13.50 12.74
N ASN A 32 -7.26 -12.47 13.43
CA ASN A 32 -7.76 -11.24 12.81
C ASN A 32 -6.68 -10.53 12.00
N LEU A 33 -5.46 -10.42 12.53
CA LEU A 33 -4.34 -9.84 11.80
C LEU A 33 -3.96 -10.66 10.57
N LYS A 34 -3.96 -12.00 10.67
CA LYS A 34 -3.71 -12.87 9.50
C LYS A 34 -4.78 -12.71 8.43
N GLN A 35 -6.05 -12.65 8.80
CA GLN A 35 -7.17 -12.43 7.86
C GLN A 35 -7.08 -11.06 7.20
N ASN A 36 -6.79 -10.01 7.97
CA ASN A 36 -6.61 -8.66 7.44
C ASN A 36 -5.44 -8.60 6.44
N ASN A 37 -4.30 -9.23 6.76
CA ASN A 37 -3.17 -9.35 5.83
C ASN A 37 -3.52 -10.10 4.53
N ILE A 38 -4.34 -11.16 4.61
CA ILE A 38 -4.81 -11.89 3.43
C ILE A 38 -5.73 -10.99 2.59
N GLY A 39 -6.71 -10.33 3.22
CA GLY A 39 -7.62 -9.40 2.54
C GLY A 39 -6.86 -8.29 1.81
N ASN A 40 -5.94 -7.62 2.49
CA ASN A 40 -5.12 -6.55 1.90
C ASN A 40 -4.23 -7.05 0.77
N SER A 41 -3.66 -8.25 0.89
CA SER A 41 -2.82 -8.81 -0.18
C SER A 41 -3.65 -9.21 -1.41
N LEU A 42 -4.87 -9.73 -1.23
CA LEU A 42 -5.80 -10.03 -2.31
C LEU A 42 -6.27 -8.76 -3.04
N VAL A 43 -6.69 -7.73 -2.32
CA VAL A 43 -7.11 -6.45 -2.93
C VAL A 43 -5.98 -5.88 -3.78
N ARG A 44 -4.75 -5.88 -3.27
CA ARG A 44 -3.58 -5.40 -4.01
C ARG A 44 -3.25 -6.26 -5.23
N ALA A 45 -3.42 -7.58 -5.13
CA ALA A 45 -3.24 -8.47 -6.26
C ALA A 45 -4.24 -8.16 -7.38
N ILE A 46 -5.51 -7.96 -7.03
CA ILE A 46 -6.59 -7.59 -7.96
C ILE A 46 -6.32 -6.22 -8.60
N GLU A 47 -5.90 -5.22 -7.82
CA GLU A 47 -5.54 -3.90 -8.36
C GLU A 47 -4.38 -3.97 -9.33
N ARG A 48 -3.35 -4.76 -9.00
CA ARG A 48 -2.19 -4.96 -9.86
C ARG A 48 -2.56 -5.71 -11.13
N GLU A 49 -3.40 -6.73 -11.02
CA GLU A 49 -3.92 -7.51 -12.15
C GLU A 49 -4.71 -6.62 -13.12
N LYS A 50 -5.66 -5.83 -12.62
CA LYS A 50 -6.40 -4.84 -13.42
C LYS A 50 -5.46 -3.84 -14.11
N PHE A 51 -4.47 -3.34 -13.38
CA PHE A 51 -3.46 -2.42 -13.93
C PHE A 51 -2.59 -3.08 -15.02
N ASN A 52 -2.26 -4.36 -14.87
CA ASN A 52 -1.55 -5.10 -15.89
C ASN A 52 -2.42 -5.33 -17.13
N TYR A 53 -3.69 -5.69 -16.96
CA TYR A 53 -4.61 -5.85 -18.08
C TYR A 53 -4.78 -4.57 -18.90
N MET A 54 -4.88 -3.39 -18.25
CA MET A 54 -4.90 -2.11 -18.95
C MET A 54 -3.65 -1.91 -19.82
N GLN A 55 -2.46 -2.24 -19.29
CA GLN A 55 -1.20 -2.09 -20.04
C GLN A 55 -1.02 -3.13 -21.16
N MET A 56 -1.72 -4.26 -21.10
CA MET A 56 -1.70 -5.29 -22.14
C MET A 56 -2.55 -4.92 -23.36
N GLU A 57 -3.46 -3.95 -23.22
CA GLU A 57 -4.22 -3.43 -24.36
C GLU A 57 -3.29 -2.64 -25.30
N GLU A 58 -3.30 -2.97 -26.59
CA GLU A 58 -2.37 -2.40 -27.57
C GLU A 58 -2.45 -0.87 -27.65
N SER A 59 -3.67 -0.32 -27.62
CA SER A 59 -3.95 1.12 -27.62
C SER A 59 -3.25 1.82 -26.44
N MET A 60 -3.43 1.28 -25.24
CA MET A 60 -2.85 1.77 -24.00
C MET A 60 -1.35 1.58 -23.96
N ALA A 61 -0.83 0.44 -24.44
CA ALA A 61 0.60 0.18 -24.52
C ALA A 61 1.31 1.22 -25.42
N LYS A 62 0.73 1.52 -26.59
CA LYS A 62 1.23 2.56 -27.51
C LYS A 62 1.14 3.96 -26.91
N LEU A 63 0.04 4.25 -26.21
CA LEU A 63 -0.11 5.51 -25.47
C LEU A 63 0.98 5.65 -24.41
N ILE A 64 1.14 4.67 -23.52
CA ILE A 64 2.14 4.69 -22.45
C ILE A 64 3.56 4.85 -23.03
N ALA A 65 3.88 4.15 -24.12
CA ALA A 65 5.19 4.27 -24.75
C ALA A 65 5.48 5.69 -25.22
N ARG A 66 4.53 6.33 -25.93
CA ARG A 66 4.67 7.73 -26.39
C ARG A 66 4.68 8.71 -25.22
N ALA A 67 3.75 8.53 -24.29
CA ALA A 67 3.59 9.36 -23.11
C ALA A 67 4.84 9.36 -22.24
N LYS A 68 5.52 8.21 -22.09
CA LYS A 68 6.80 8.12 -21.38
C LYS A 68 7.91 8.93 -22.03
N SER A 69 7.90 9.09 -23.35
CA SER A 69 8.87 9.92 -24.07
C SER A 69 8.54 11.40 -23.93
N SER A 70 7.28 11.79 -24.11
CA SER A 70 6.82 13.16 -23.87
C SER A 70 5.30 13.18 -23.63
N TYR A 71 4.90 13.64 -22.45
CA TYR A 71 3.49 13.84 -22.12
C TYR A 71 2.94 15.10 -22.79
N LYS A 72 3.77 16.12 -22.94
CA LYS A 72 3.35 17.40 -23.55
C LYS A 72 2.84 17.24 -24.98
N ASN A 73 3.43 16.32 -25.74
CA ASN A 73 3.09 16.05 -27.14
C ASN A 73 1.85 15.16 -27.34
N LEU A 74 1.24 14.67 -26.26
CA LEU A 74 0.00 13.91 -26.34
C LEU A 74 -1.18 14.80 -26.71
N GLU A 75 -2.14 14.22 -27.42
CA GLU A 75 -3.44 14.85 -27.63
C GLU A 75 -4.23 14.98 -26.33
N SER A 76 -5.21 15.88 -26.28
CA SER A 76 -5.97 16.14 -25.04
C SER A 76 -6.65 14.88 -24.49
N HIS A 77 -7.19 14.02 -25.36
CA HIS A 77 -7.84 12.78 -24.93
C HIS A 77 -6.83 11.74 -24.43
N GLU A 78 -5.64 11.70 -25.02
CA GLU A 78 -4.52 10.87 -24.59
C GLU A 78 -3.97 11.31 -23.22
N LYS A 79 -3.92 12.62 -22.97
CA LYS A 79 -3.54 13.18 -21.66
C LYS A 79 -4.50 12.74 -20.57
N VAL A 80 -5.81 12.78 -20.81
CA VAL A 80 -6.81 12.31 -19.82
C VAL A 80 -6.58 10.83 -19.47
N GLN A 81 -6.33 9.98 -20.46
CA GLN A 81 -6.06 8.56 -20.24
C GLN A 81 -4.75 8.35 -19.48
N PHE A 82 -3.68 9.08 -19.84
CA PHE A 82 -2.39 8.95 -19.19
C PHE A 82 -2.39 9.53 -17.77
N ASP A 83 -3.11 10.61 -17.52
CA ASP A 83 -3.34 11.17 -16.18
C ASP A 83 -3.94 10.11 -15.25
N ALA A 84 -5.01 9.45 -15.70
CA ALA A 84 -5.66 8.38 -14.94
C ALA A 84 -4.70 7.20 -14.67
N PHE A 85 -3.88 6.85 -15.65
CA PHE A 85 -2.85 5.81 -15.51
C PHE A 85 -1.79 6.18 -14.45
N VAL A 86 -1.27 7.42 -14.48
CA VAL A 86 -0.28 7.92 -13.52
C VAL A 86 -0.87 8.00 -12.11
N LEU A 87 -2.06 8.58 -11.96
CA LEU A 87 -2.76 8.66 -10.67
C LEU A 87 -3.01 7.27 -10.07
N GLN A 88 -3.49 6.32 -10.88
CA GLN A 88 -3.69 4.94 -10.42
C GLN A 88 -2.36 4.30 -9.99
N LYS A 89 -1.27 4.55 -10.72
CA LYS A 89 0.04 4.00 -10.37
C LYS A 89 0.55 4.58 -9.06
N ILE A 90 0.47 5.90 -8.87
CA ILE A 90 0.82 6.58 -7.62
C ILE A 90 0.01 5.99 -6.45
N SER A 91 -1.31 5.90 -6.59
CA SER A 91 -2.19 5.35 -5.55
C SER A 91 -1.83 3.93 -5.13
N ILE A 92 -1.51 3.04 -6.09
CA ILE A 92 -1.08 1.67 -5.80
C ILE A 92 0.24 1.65 -5.01
N GLN A 93 1.20 2.49 -5.38
CA GLN A 93 2.51 2.51 -4.74
C GLN A 93 2.45 3.12 -3.34
N VAL A 94 1.78 4.27 -3.20
CA VAL A 94 1.58 4.94 -1.91
C VAL A 94 0.89 4.02 -0.91
N ARG A 95 -0.20 3.33 -1.31
CA ARG A 95 -0.87 2.35 -0.45
C ARG A 95 0.02 1.16 -0.11
N GLY A 96 0.82 0.69 -1.08
CA GLY A 96 1.79 -0.37 -0.87
C GLY A 96 2.89 0.00 0.13
N TYR A 97 3.35 1.25 0.10
CA TYR A 97 4.35 1.80 1.03
C TYR A 97 3.77 1.98 2.43
N ARG A 98 2.60 2.64 2.53
CA ARG A 98 1.90 2.86 3.80
C ARG A 98 1.65 1.56 4.55
N PHE A 99 1.20 0.51 3.84
CA PHE A 99 1.04 -0.82 4.43
C PHE A 99 2.36 -1.41 4.96
N ALA A 100 3.49 -1.16 4.27
CA ALA A 100 4.78 -1.64 4.72
C ALA A 100 5.24 -0.93 6.01
N GLU A 101 4.97 0.36 6.14
CA GLU A 101 5.29 1.18 7.32
C GLU A 101 4.39 0.88 8.52
N GLU A 102 3.08 0.78 8.30
CA GLU A 102 2.08 0.65 9.37
C GLU A 102 1.87 -0.81 9.84
N SER A 103 2.45 -1.79 9.15
CA SER A 103 2.31 -3.20 9.53
C SER A 103 3.04 -3.51 10.83
N ALA A 104 2.27 -3.93 11.84
CA ALA A 104 2.76 -4.37 13.15
C ALA A 104 3.75 -5.56 13.08
N PHE A 105 3.75 -6.33 12.00
CA PHE A 105 4.72 -7.40 11.75
C PHE A 105 5.78 -6.91 10.76
N LYS A 106 7.00 -6.64 11.25
CA LYS A 106 8.15 -6.21 10.44
C LYS A 106 8.68 -7.30 9.48
N PHE A 107 8.22 -8.55 9.63
CA PHE A 107 8.67 -9.66 8.80
C PHE A 107 8.14 -9.53 7.37
N GLY A 108 9.05 -9.24 6.43
CA GLY A 108 8.75 -9.14 5.00
C GLY A 108 8.29 -7.76 4.51
N THR A 109 8.04 -6.81 5.43
CA THR A 109 7.61 -5.45 5.06
C THR A 109 8.77 -4.59 4.55
N SER A 110 10.01 -4.82 5.01
CA SER A 110 11.21 -4.17 4.45
C SER A 110 11.37 -4.44 2.96
N ARG A 111 11.31 -5.71 2.55
CA ARG A 111 11.38 -6.10 1.13
C ARG A 111 10.24 -5.50 0.31
N LEU A 112 9.05 -5.37 0.90
CA LEU A 112 7.94 -4.70 0.23
C LEU A 112 8.25 -3.21 0.03
N ARG A 113 8.71 -2.52 1.09
CA ARG A 113 9.10 -1.10 1.05
C ARG A 113 10.16 -0.84 -0.01
N ASP A 114 11.25 -1.60 0.00
CA ASP A 114 12.35 -1.45 -0.95
C ASP A 114 11.86 -1.66 -2.39
N ARG A 115 11.03 -2.68 -2.60
CA ARG A 115 10.42 -2.93 -3.91
C ARG A 115 9.51 -1.78 -4.35
N VAL A 116 8.72 -1.19 -3.45
CA VAL A 116 7.87 -0.04 -3.79
C VAL A 116 8.73 1.15 -4.18
N LYS A 117 9.78 1.45 -3.41
CA LYS A 117 10.75 2.51 -3.75
C LYS A 117 11.34 2.30 -5.14
N ILE A 118 11.94 1.14 -5.40
CA ILE A 118 12.55 0.81 -6.70
C ILE A 118 11.54 0.97 -7.86
N ASN A 119 10.37 0.33 -7.77
CA ASN A 119 9.38 0.38 -8.86
C ASN A 119 8.82 1.78 -9.09
N THR A 120 8.75 2.61 -8.04
CA THR A 120 8.23 3.97 -8.15
C THR A 120 9.31 4.87 -8.74
N SER A 121 10.57 4.76 -8.31
CA SER A 121 11.69 5.48 -8.90
C SER A 121 11.88 5.15 -10.38
N GLU A 122 11.81 3.87 -10.77
CA GLU A 122 11.85 3.46 -12.19
C GLU A 122 10.69 4.05 -13.00
N PHE A 123 9.51 4.16 -12.40
CA PHE A 123 8.36 4.77 -13.05
C PHE A 123 8.59 6.27 -13.32
N PHE A 124 9.11 7.00 -12.33
CA PHE A 124 9.45 8.42 -12.44
C PHE A 124 10.78 8.71 -13.14
N ALA A 125 11.53 7.70 -13.56
CA ALA A 125 12.72 7.90 -14.40
C ALA A 125 12.37 8.40 -15.82
N SER A 126 11.12 8.22 -16.24
CA SER A 126 10.62 8.71 -17.53
C SER A 126 10.33 10.22 -17.49
N THR A 127 10.86 10.95 -18.48
CA THR A 127 10.59 12.38 -18.65
C THR A 127 9.10 12.68 -18.73
N GLY A 128 8.35 11.98 -19.57
CA GLY A 128 6.93 12.26 -19.73
C GLY A 128 6.08 11.88 -18.51
N VAL A 129 6.51 10.90 -17.69
CA VAL A 129 5.86 10.65 -16.39
C VAL A 129 6.04 11.85 -15.45
N ARG A 130 7.25 12.43 -15.38
CA ARG A 130 7.50 13.65 -14.60
C ARG A 130 6.69 14.84 -15.12
N GLU A 131 6.62 15.04 -16.44
CA GLU A 131 5.80 16.09 -17.03
C GLU A 131 4.30 15.94 -16.70
N CYS A 132 3.77 14.71 -16.71
CA CYS A 132 2.40 14.44 -16.29
C CYS A 132 2.21 14.72 -14.80
N TYR A 133 3.16 14.29 -13.97
CA TYR A 133 3.16 14.55 -12.53
C TYR A 133 3.13 16.04 -12.20
N ASP A 134 3.99 16.84 -12.83
CA ASP A 134 4.01 18.30 -12.65
C ASP A 134 2.66 18.92 -13.04
N SER A 135 2.09 18.50 -14.17
CA SER A 135 0.76 18.94 -14.60
C SER A 135 -0.35 18.54 -13.62
N LEU A 136 -0.27 17.37 -12.99
CA LEU A 136 -1.22 16.92 -11.99
C LEU A 136 -1.05 17.68 -10.67
N LEU A 137 0.18 18.00 -10.28
CA LEU A 137 0.48 18.84 -9.12
C LEU A 137 -0.05 20.26 -9.29
N GLU A 138 0.17 20.89 -10.45
CA GLU A 138 -0.35 22.24 -10.77
C GLU A 138 -1.87 22.30 -10.67
N ARG A 139 -2.56 21.19 -10.99
CA ARG A 139 -4.02 21.05 -10.89
C ARG A 139 -4.50 20.58 -9.51
N ASN A 140 -3.59 20.38 -8.55
CA ASN A 140 -3.87 19.87 -7.21
C ASN A 140 -4.63 18.52 -7.22
N LEU A 141 -4.18 17.59 -8.05
CA LEU A 141 -4.80 16.25 -8.23
C LEU A 141 -4.03 15.12 -7.53
N ILE A 142 -3.00 15.45 -6.74
CA ILE A 142 -2.18 14.47 -6.01
C ILE A 142 -2.30 14.73 -4.51
N ASP A 143 -3.09 13.89 -3.84
CA ASP A 143 -3.40 14.07 -2.41
C ASP A 143 -2.25 13.62 -1.49
N ASP A 144 -1.45 12.62 -1.90
CA ASP A 144 -0.42 11.98 -1.07
C ASP A 144 1.01 12.45 -1.41
N GLN A 145 1.18 13.72 -1.84
CA GLN A 145 2.48 14.24 -2.27
C GLN A 145 3.61 14.07 -1.23
N PRO A 146 3.42 14.36 0.08
CA PRO A 146 4.51 14.21 1.05
C PRO A 146 5.04 12.77 1.13
N LEU A 147 4.12 11.80 1.14
CA LEU A 147 4.49 10.38 1.20
C LEU A 147 5.14 9.92 -0.11
N LEU A 148 4.73 10.48 -1.25
CA LEU A 148 5.35 10.18 -2.53
C LEU A 148 6.81 10.68 -2.59
N CYS A 149 7.11 11.85 -2.01
CA CYS A 149 8.47 12.36 -1.87
C CYS A 149 9.35 11.51 -0.93
N GLU A 150 8.78 10.78 0.03
CA GLU A 150 9.54 9.81 0.84
C GLU A 150 9.85 8.50 0.07
N ILE A 151 9.06 8.20 -0.97
CA ILE A 151 9.22 7.01 -1.81
C ILE A 151 10.25 7.25 -2.90
N VAL A 152 10.29 8.46 -3.47
CA VAL A 152 11.18 8.86 -4.55
C VAL A 152 11.93 10.13 -4.16
N ASP A 153 13.23 9.99 -3.94
CA ASP A 153 14.07 11.03 -3.34
C ASP A 153 14.21 12.32 -4.20
N ASP A 154 13.95 12.25 -5.52
CA ASP A 154 14.14 13.35 -6.48
C ASP A 154 12.83 13.89 -7.10
N LEU A 155 11.73 13.92 -6.34
CA LEU A 155 10.41 14.44 -6.79
C LEU A 155 10.14 15.91 -6.42
N THR A 156 11.11 16.59 -5.80
CA THR A 156 11.08 18.02 -5.45
C THR A 156 11.70 18.89 -6.51
#